data_AF-A0A7W0VGU5-F1
#
_entry.id   AF-A0A7W0VGU5-F1
#
_cell.length_a   1.000
_cell.length_b   1.000
_cell.length_c   1.000
_cell.angle_alpha   90.00
_cell.angle_beta   90.00
_cell.angle_gamma   90.00
#
_symmetry.space_group_name_H-M   'P 1'
#
loop_
_entity.id
_entity.type
_entity.pdbx_description
1 polymer ?
#
loop_
_entity_poly.entity_id
_entity_poly.type
_entity_poly.pdbx_seq_one_letter_code
_entity_poly.pdbx_strand_id
1 'polypeptide(L)'
;MADRTFTGGRFALDVDGINVGFLKKFSGLSMEADIVANDLGPDNMQKKHVSNIKWTPGKATVGIGMGKSMYEWIKAAFDKGYVTKNGTFTSADFDYKAQSQLTFFNALITGVTCPKLDGASKDAAYFDVEFEAEQVRWAKGGGEVIKGKVGPKQKAWLCSNFRVEIGSLPCNRIATVDSFTWKCAVASDQIGIFREPTKHPAKVVTPDIKFSISYADHQAWADAARKWFVDGNHEEKDEMTGRIVFLNPNMKDELGSIELMGLGFKKFSDEDAEANSEKIKRFNVEMYCEGMKFNLNYTDM
;
A
#
# COMPACT_ATOMS: atom_id res chain seq x y z
N MET A 1 -9.44 26.33 -23.15
CA MET A 1 -9.13 24.89 -23.34
C MET A 1 -10.06 24.13 -22.43
N ALA A 2 -10.84 23.18 -22.96
CA ALA A 2 -11.81 22.45 -22.16
C ALA A 2 -11.08 21.59 -21.12
N ASP A 3 -11.25 21.91 -19.84
CA ASP A 3 -10.88 21.04 -18.74
C ASP A 3 -11.61 19.70 -18.93
N ARG A 4 -10.87 18.66 -19.34
CA ARG A 4 -11.39 17.30 -19.32
C ARG A 4 -11.51 16.89 -17.86
N THR A 5 -12.67 17.20 -17.26
CA THR A 5 -13.12 16.66 -15.98
C THR A 5 -13.10 15.15 -16.08
N PHE A 6 -12.15 14.52 -15.41
CA PHE A 6 -12.06 13.07 -15.37
C PHE A 6 -13.23 12.56 -14.54
N THR A 7 -14.07 11.70 -15.10
CA THR A 7 -15.16 11.07 -14.35
C THR A 7 -14.55 10.16 -13.30
N GLY A 8 -14.73 10.51 -12.02
CA GLY A 8 -14.49 9.57 -10.93
C GLY A 8 -15.32 8.30 -11.15
N GLY A 9 -14.88 7.18 -10.56
CA GLY A 9 -15.69 5.97 -10.55
C GLY A 9 -17.10 6.24 -10.01
N ARG A 10 -18.06 5.36 -10.32
CA ARG A 10 -19.43 5.41 -9.76
C ARG A 10 -19.47 4.88 -8.33
N PHE A 11 -18.47 5.29 -7.54
CA PHE A 11 -18.28 4.84 -6.19
C PHE A 11 -17.42 5.86 -5.44
N ALA A 12 -17.59 5.88 -4.12
CA ALA A 12 -16.86 6.76 -3.22
C ALA A 12 -16.47 6.00 -1.96
N LEU A 13 -15.38 6.44 -1.35
CA LEU A 13 -14.96 6.01 -0.02
C LEU A 13 -14.82 7.26 0.84
N ASP A 14 -15.46 7.21 2.00
CA ASP A 14 -15.29 8.20 3.06
C ASP A 14 -14.64 7.51 4.27
N VAL A 15 -13.66 8.16 4.88
CA VAL A 15 -12.98 7.70 6.10
C VAL A 15 -13.15 8.79 7.16
N ASP A 16 -13.77 8.46 8.29
CA ASP A 16 -14.21 9.40 9.33
C ASP A 16 -14.98 10.61 8.77
N GLY A 17 -15.86 10.37 7.79
CA GLY A 17 -16.67 11.42 7.16
C GLY A 17 -15.90 12.33 6.19
N ILE A 18 -14.62 12.08 5.95
CA ILE A 18 -13.82 12.81 4.96
C ILE A 18 -13.68 11.95 3.71
N ASN A 19 -14.06 12.52 2.57
CA ASN A 19 -13.93 11.85 1.29
C ASN A 19 -12.47 11.59 0.93
N VAL A 20 -12.17 10.36 0.51
CA VAL A 20 -10.82 9.95 0.10
C VAL A 20 -10.37 10.64 -1.20
N GLY A 21 -11.27 11.33 -1.91
CA GLY A 21 -11.01 11.91 -3.22
C GLY A 21 -11.14 10.84 -4.29
N PHE A 22 -10.30 10.86 -5.33
CA PHE A 22 -10.35 9.76 -6.29
C PHE A 22 -9.82 8.44 -5.73
N LEU A 23 -10.65 7.44 -5.92
CA LEU A 23 -10.43 6.05 -5.57
C LEU A 23 -10.38 5.30 -6.89
N LYS A 24 -9.27 4.63 -7.19
CA LYS A 24 -9.14 3.87 -8.44
C LYS A 24 -9.96 2.59 -8.40
N LYS A 25 -9.97 1.94 -7.23
CA LYS A 25 -10.62 0.65 -7.03
C LYS A 25 -10.95 0.46 -5.55
N PHE A 26 -12.07 -0.20 -5.29
CA PHE A 26 -12.41 -0.75 -3.99
C PHE A 26 -12.87 -2.19 -4.17
N SER A 27 -12.56 -3.06 -3.20
CA SER A 27 -13.03 -4.44 -3.17
C SER A 27 -12.99 -4.99 -1.74
N GLY A 28 -13.59 -6.15 -1.52
CA GLY A 28 -13.66 -6.76 -0.19
C GLY A 28 -14.82 -6.22 0.62
N LEU A 29 -14.78 -6.44 1.94
CA LEU A 29 -15.95 -6.31 2.81
C LEU A 29 -17.14 -7.11 2.26
N SER A 30 -16.88 -8.33 1.80
CA SER A 30 -17.88 -9.28 1.34
C SER A 30 -18.31 -10.18 2.49
N MET A 31 -19.59 -10.56 2.56
CA MET A 31 -20.06 -11.58 3.50
C MET A 31 -19.51 -12.96 3.09
N GLU A 32 -18.90 -13.67 4.04
CA GLU A 32 -18.36 -15.01 3.85
C GLU A 32 -18.80 -15.89 5.02
N ALA A 33 -19.12 -17.17 4.75
CA ALA A 33 -19.52 -18.13 5.78
C ALA A 33 -18.43 -19.20 5.95
N ASP A 34 -18.04 -19.46 7.20
CA ASP A 34 -17.25 -20.64 7.53
C ASP A 34 -18.18 -21.86 7.59
N ILE A 35 -17.83 -22.92 6.85
CA ILE A 35 -18.66 -24.13 6.72
C ILE A 35 -17.99 -25.29 7.46
N VAL A 36 -18.71 -25.90 8.40
CA VAL A 36 -18.29 -27.12 9.08
C VAL A 36 -19.02 -28.31 8.46
N ALA A 37 -18.25 -29.36 8.13
CA ALA A 37 -18.76 -30.63 7.64
C ALA A 37 -18.68 -31.68 8.76
N ASN A 38 -19.76 -32.43 8.93
CA ASN A 38 -19.84 -33.58 9.84
C ASN A 38 -20.03 -34.86 9.02
N ASP A 39 -19.10 -35.79 9.17
CA ASP A 39 -19.18 -37.13 8.61
C ASP A 39 -20.08 -37.98 9.51
N LEU A 40 -21.39 -38.00 9.23
CA LEU A 40 -22.33 -38.78 10.01
C LEU A 40 -23.29 -39.55 9.09
N GLY A 41 -23.09 -40.86 9.06
CA GLY A 41 -24.10 -41.85 8.68
C GLY A 41 -23.71 -42.81 7.55
N PRO A 42 -24.40 -43.95 7.44
CA PRO A 42 -24.14 -45.00 6.44
C PRO A 42 -24.39 -44.58 4.99
N ASP A 43 -24.95 -43.38 4.75
CA ASP A 43 -25.39 -42.89 3.44
C ASP A 43 -24.26 -42.23 2.61
N ASN A 44 -23.00 -42.27 3.07
CA ASN A 44 -21.83 -41.66 2.41
C ASN A 44 -22.01 -40.16 2.05
N MET A 45 -22.84 -39.43 2.80
CA MET A 45 -23.10 -38.00 2.60
C MET A 45 -22.63 -37.14 3.79
N GLN A 46 -21.83 -36.11 3.52
CA GLN A 46 -21.41 -35.13 4.52
C GLN A 46 -22.53 -34.13 4.81
N LYS A 47 -22.89 -33.95 6.09
CA LYS A 47 -23.80 -32.88 6.50
C LYS A 47 -23.00 -31.60 6.77
N LYS A 48 -23.35 -30.51 6.09
CA LYS A 48 -22.68 -29.21 6.22
C LYS A 48 -23.59 -28.18 6.88
N HIS A 49 -23.02 -27.32 7.72
CA HIS A 49 -23.72 -26.16 8.30
C HIS A 49 -22.78 -24.97 8.42
N VAL A 50 -23.36 -23.76 8.47
CA VAL A 50 -22.61 -22.51 8.71
C VAL A 50 -22.25 -22.46 10.19
N SER A 51 -20.96 -22.37 10.48
CA SER A 51 -20.45 -22.19 11.86
C SER A 51 -20.29 -20.73 12.23
N ASN A 52 -19.91 -19.89 11.26
CA ASN A 52 -19.66 -18.47 11.48
C ASN A 52 -19.91 -17.66 10.19
N ILE A 53 -20.23 -16.38 10.34
CA ILE A 53 -20.31 -15.41 9.25
C ILE A 53 -19.29 -14.32 9.53
N LYS A 54 -18.44 -14.03 8.55
CA LYS A 54 -17.38 -13.02 8.62
C LYS A 54 -17.45 -12.09 7.43
N TRP A 55 -16.73 -10.98 7.52
CA TRP A 55 -16.52 -10.07 6.42
C TRP A 55 -15.08 -10.20 5.92
N THR A 56 -14.89 -10.24 4.60
CA THR A 56 -13.54 -10.23 4.02
C THR A 56 -12.84 -8.89 4.26
N PRO A 57 -11.48 -8.84 4.29
CA PRO A 57 -10.75 -7.59 4.38
C PRO A 57 -11.12 -6.62 3.26
N GLY A 58 -11.17 -5.32 3.58
CA GLY A 58 -11.36 -4.26 2.60
C GLY A 58 -10.05 -3.91 1.90
N LYS A 59 -10.12 -3.58 0.60
CA LYS A 59 -8.97 -3.15 -0.20
C LYS A 59 -9.32 -1.91 -1.00
N ALA A 60 -8.55 -0.84 -0.82
CA ALA A 60 -8.70 0.45 -1.49
C ALA A 60 -7.43 0.80 -2.27
N THR A 61 -7.56 1.10 -3.57
CA THR A 61 -6.45 1.59 -4.41
C THR A 61 -6.55 3.11 -4.52
N VAL A 62 -5.63 3.83 -3.90
CA VAL A 62 -5.66 5.29 -3.72
C VAL A 62 -4.44 5.96 -4.33
N GLY A 63 -4.63 7.19 -4.84
CA GLY A 63 -3.52 8.01 -5.34
C GLY A 63 -2.90 8.87 -4.24
N ILE A 64 -1.78 9.53 -4.55
CA ILE A 64 -1.08 10.41 -3.60
C ILE A 64 -1.90 11.65 -3.17
N GLY A 65 -2.85 12.08 -4.00
CA GLY A 65 -3.81 13.15 -3.68
C GLY A 65 -5.01 12.68 -2.84
N MET A 66 -4.83 11.65 -2.01
CA MET A 66 -5.90 11.11 -1.15
C MET A 66 -6.32 12.13 -0.08
N GLY A 67 -7.58 12.08 0.35
CA GLY A 67 -8.12 12.90 1.42
C GLY A 67 -7.42 12.74 2.77
N LYS A 68 -7.52 13.76 3.63
CA LYS A 68 -6.64 13.92 4.80
C LYS A 68 -6.75 12.77 5.78
N SER A 69 -7.97 12.31 6.00
CA SER A 69 -8.25 11.17 6.86
C SER A 69 -7.58 9.88 6.38
N MET A 70 -7.55 9.63 5.06
CA MET A 70 -6.85 8.47 4.50
C MET A 70 -5.34 8.58 4.68
N TYR A 71 -4.78 9.76 4.38
CA TYR A 71 -3.34 10.02 4.59
C TYR A 71 -2.95 9.81 6.05
N GLU A 72 -3.67 10.44 6.98
CA GLU A 72 -3.39 10.34 8.41
C GLU A 72 -3.54 8.91 8.91
N TRP A 73 -4.48 8.13 8.36
CA TRP A 73 -4.64 6.72 8.70
C TRP A 73 -3.45 5.88 8.24
N ILE A 74 -2.99 6.03 6.99
CA ILE A 74 -1.78 5.36 6.49
C ILE A 74 -0.57 5.79 7.31
N LYS A 75 -0.38 7.09 7.52
CA LYS A 75 0.75 7.62 8.31
C LYS A 75 0.76 7.03 9.72
N ALA A 76 -0.39 7.00 10.39
CA ALA A 76 -0.50 6.44 11.72
C ALA A 76 -0.26 4.92 11.76
N ALA A 77 -0.59 4.19 10.69
CA ALA A 77 -0.27 2.77 10.58
C ALA A 77 1.26 2.55 10.62
N PHE A 78 2.02 3.36 9.87
CA PHE A 78 3.49 3.33 9.89
C PHE A 78 4.07 3.81 11.24
N ASP A 79 3.53 4.88 11.83
CA ASP A 79 4.11 5.49 13.04
C ASP A 79 3.79 4.74 14.35
N LYS A 80 2.58 4.18 14.48
CA LYS A 80 2.04 3.69 15.76
C LYS A 80 1.55 2.25 15.73
N GLY A 81 1.38 1.65 14.54
CA GLY A 81 0.80 0.32 14.36
C GLY A 81 -0.69 0.18 14.74
N TYR A 82 -1.26 1.09 15.54
CA TYR A 82 -2.66 1.04 15.98
C TYR A 82 -3.40 2.36 15.84
N VAL A 83 -4.11 2.54 14.73
CA VAL A 83 -5.20 3.53 14.62
C VAL A 83 -6.34 2.89 13.85
N THR A 84 -7.51 2.83 14.49
CA THR A 84 -8.73 2.38 13.84
C THR A 84 -9.52 3.55 13.28
N LYS A 85 -10.23 3.32 12.18
CA LYS A 85 -11.05 4.31 11.49
C LYS A 85 -12.41 3.74 11.14
N ASN A 86 -13.41 4.62 11.11
CA ASN A 86 -14.72 4.28 10.57
C ASN A 86 -14.81 4.78 9.13
N GLY A 87 -15.73 4.22 8.36
CA GLY A 87 -15.96 4.75 7.03
C GLY A 87 -17.09 4.07 6.29
N THR A 88 -17.35 4.61 5.11
CA THR A 88 -18.44 4.17 4.26
C THR A 88 -17.94 4.08 2.83
N PHE A 89 -18.09 2.89 2.26
CA PHE A 89 -18.00 2.70 0.83
C PHE A 89 -19.40 2.79 0.22
N THR A 90 -19.58 3.65 -0.77
CA THR A 90 -20.85 3.84 -1.47
C THR A 90 -20.66 3.49 -2.95
N SER A 91 -21.52 2.64 -3.49
CA SER A 91 -21.60 2.36 -4.93
C SER A 91 -22.84 3.01 -5.54
N ALA A 92 -22.75 3.42 -6.80
CA ALA A 92 -23.82 4.12 -7.51
C ALA A 92 -24.10 3.53 -8.90
N ASP A 93 -25.27 3.90 -9.43
CA ASP A 93 -25.73 3.55 -10.76
C ASP A 93 -25.09 4.42 -11.87
N PHE A 94 -25.62 4.28 -13.10
CA PHE A 94 -25.16 5.04 -14.26
C PHE A 94 -25.29 6.56 -14.09
N ASP A 95 -26.29 7.01 -13.33
CA ASP A 95 -26.63 8.41 -13.03
C ASP A 95 -25.95 8.93 -11.76
N TYR A 96 -25.00 8.17 -11.20
CA TYR A 96 -24.28 8.47 -9.96
C TYR A 96 -25.17 8.46 -8.71
N LYS A 97 -26.37 7.88 -8.77
CA LYS A 97 -27.24 7.76 -7.60
C LYS A 97 -26.81 6.55 -6.77
N ALA A 98 -26.58 6.77 -5.49
CA ALA A 98 -26.16 5.73 -4.55
C ALA A 98 -27.16 4.56 -4.53
N GLN A 99 -26.64 3.35 -4.73
CA GLN A 99 -27.39 2.09 -4.78
C GLN A 99 -27.13 1.21 -3.56
N SER A 100 -25.89 1.20 -3.05
CA SER A 100 -25.53 0.43 -1.86
C SER A 100 -24.44 1.12 -1.06
N GLN A 101 -24.46 0.86 0.25
CA GLN A 101 -23.48 1.35 1.20
C GLN A 101 -22.96 0.19 2.06
N LEU A 102 -21.66 0.16 2.25
CA LEU A 102 -20.97 -0.66 3.23
C LEU A 102 -20.33 0.27 4.26
N THR A 103 -20.89 0.31 5.46
CA THR A 103 -20.32 1.07 6.58
C THR A 103 -19.47 0.14 7.42
N PHE A 104 -18.18 0.43 7.54
CA PHE A 104 -17.25 -0.31 8.37
C PHE A 104 -16.90 0.47 9.63
N PHE A 105 -16.72 -0.26 10.72
CA PHE A 105 -16.40 0.28 12.03
C PHE A 105 -15.10 -0.30 12.56
N ASN A 106 -14.33 0.54 13.24
CA ASN A 106 -13.06 0.22 13.86
C ASN A 106 -12.09 -0.52 12.93
N ALA A 107 -12.00 -0.08 11.67
CA ALA A 107 -11.10 -0.69 10.70
C ALA A 107 -9.65 -0.37 11.00
N LEU A 108 -8.79 -1.39 10.98
CA LEU A 108 -7.35 -1.29 11.14
C LEU A 108 -6.66 -1.57 9.80
N ILE A 109 -5.70 -0.74 9.38
CA ILE A 109 -4.87 -1.03 8.20
C ILE A 109 -3.96 -2.22 8.50
N THR A 110 -4.01 -3.23 7.63
CA THR A 110 -3.22 -4.46 7.73
C THR A 110 -2.16 -4.56 6.64
N GLY A 111 -2.27 -3.75 5.58
CA GLY A 111 -1.29 -3.71 4.52
C GLY A 111 -1.27 -2.39 3.76
N VAL A 112 -0.08 -1.91 3.41
CA VAL A 112 0.10 -0.79 2.50
C VAL A 112 1.15 -1.17 1.47
N THR A 113 0.74 -1.24 0.21
CA THR A 113 1.61 -1.61 -0.91
C THR A 113 2.01 -0.37 -1.69
N CYS A 114 3.32 -0.13 -1.77
CA CYS A 114 3.90 0.80 -2.74
C CYS A 114 3.99 0.09 -4.09
N PRO A 115 3.54 0.71 -5.19
CA PRO A 115 3.62 0.10 -6.51
C PRO A 115 5.09 -0.02 -6.93
N LYS A 116 5.36 -0.86 -7.93
CA LYS A 116 6.66 -0.85 -8.61
C LYS A 116 6.89 0.54 -9.20
N LEU A 117 8.05 1.10 -8.91
CA LEU A 117 8.53 2.35 -9.50
C LEU A 117 9.54 2.02 -10.59
N ASP A 118 9.39 2.65 -11.75
CA ASP A 118 10.19 2.34 -12.93
C ASP A 118 10.35 3.60 -13.77
N GLY A 119 11.60 4.03 -13.98
CA GLY A 119 11.92 5.26 -14.71
C GLY A 119 11.44 5.25 -16.16
N ALA A 120 11.10 4.09 -16.72
CA ALA A 120 10.53 3.96 -18.06
C ALA A 120 8.99 3.89 -18.07
N SER A 121 8.33 3.75 -16.92
CA SER A 121 6.86 3.61 -16.85
C SER A 121 6.14 4.92 -17.14
N LYS A 122 4.99 4.82 -17.82
CA LYS A 122 4.06 5.94 -18.05
C LYS A 122 2.76 5.78 -17.25
N ASP A 123 2.72 4.79 -16.37
CA ASP A 123 1.54 4.46 -15.60
C ASP A 123 1.39 5.41 -14.41
N ALA A 124 0.15 5.74 -14.09
CA ALA A 124 -0.16 6.44 -12.85
C ALA A 124 0.10 5.53 -11.64
N ALA A 125 0.73 6.08 -10.62
CA ALA A 125 1.09 5.38 -9.41
C ALA A 125 -0.05 5.43 -8.37
N TYR A 126 -0.28 4.30 -7.71
CA TYR A 126 -1.31 4.14 -6.68
C TYR A 126 -0.79 3.25 -5.57
N PHE A 127 -1.20 3.56 -4.34
CA PHE A 127 -1.02 2.66 -3.20
C PHE A 127 -2.23 1.73 -3.10
N ASP A 128 -1.97 0.46 -2.80
CA ASP A 128 -3.02 -0.46 -2.37
C ASP A 128 -3.02 -0.54 -0.84
N VAL A 129 -4.16 -0.20 -0.23
CA VAL A 129 -4.36 -0.22 1.21
C VAL A 129 -5.34 -1.33 1.55
N GLU A 130 -4.87 -2.27 2.36
CA GLU A 130 -5.67 -3.36 2.91
C GLU A 130 -6.00 -3.05 4.37
N PHE A 131 -7.25 -3.30 4.75
CA PHE A 131 -7.71 -3.06 6.11
C PHE A 131 -8.76 -4.08 6.54
N GLU A 132 -8.87 -4.21 7.85
CA GLU A 132 -9.76 -5.15 8.50
C GLU A 132 -10.68 -4.43 9.49
N ALA A 133 -11.98 -4.51 9.24
CA ALA A 133 -13.01 -3.97 10.13
C ALA A 133 -13.40 -4.96 11.23
N GLU A 134 -13.85 -4.45 12.36
CA GLU A 134 -14.48 -5.25 13.43
C GLU A 134 -15.96 -5.50 13.10
N GLN A 135 -16.64 -4.50 12.54
CA GLN A 135 -18.02 -4.61 12.11
C GLN A 135 -18.20 -3.99 10.71
N VAL A 136 -19.03 -4.62 9.89
CA VAL A 136 -19.51 -4.05 8.63
C VAL A 136 -21.03 -4.14 8.59
N ARG A 137 -21.67 -3.05 8.18
CA ARG A 137 -23.12 -2.97 7.95
C ARG A 137 -23.38 -2.65 6.50
N TRP A 138 -24.18 -3.49 5.86
CA TRP A 138 -24.71 -3.21 4.53
C TRP A 138 -26.04 -2.47 4.64
N ALA A 139 -26.22 -1.48 3.77
CA ALA A 139 -27.48 -0.79 3.58
C ALA A 139 -27.74 -0.53 2.09
N LYS A 140 -29.02 -0.37 1.74
CA LYS A 140 -29.41 0.20 0.44
C LYS A 140 -29.01 1.68 0.41
N GLY A 141 -28.49 2.15 -0.72
CA GLY A 141 -28.19 3.57 -0.92
C GLY A 141 -29.45 4.44 -0.94
N GLY A 142 -29.32 5.71 -0.55
CA GLY A 142 -30.43 6.66 -0.46
C GLY A 142 -30.79 7.33 -1.79
N GLY A 143 -30.09 6.99 -2.89
CA GLY A 143 -30.28 7.61 -4.19
C GLY A 143 -29.64 9.00 -4.33
N GLU A 144 -28.90 9.45 -3.31
CA GLU A 144 -28.09 10.66 -3.36
C GLU A 144 -27.03 10.57 -4.46
N VAL A 145 -26.76 11.70 -5.12
CA VAL A 145 -25.78 11.75 -6.21
C VAL A 145 -24.38 11.80 -5.62
N ILE A 146 -23.62 10.71 -5.76
CA ILE A 146 -22.22 10.62 -5.36
C ILE A 146 -21.31 10.84 -6.57
N LYS A 147 -20.67 12.01 -6.65
CA LYS A 147 -19.65 12.29 -7.67
C LYS A 147 -18.29 12.34 -6.99
N GLY A 148 -17.41 11.41 -7.37
CA GLY A 148 -16.00 11.51 -7.00
C GLY A 148 -15.42 12.84 -7.49
N LYS A 149 -14.91 13.66 -6.58
CA LYS A 149 -14.20 14.88 -6.94
C LYS A 149 -12.82 14.49 -7.44
N VAL A 150 -12.59 14.55 -8.75
CA VAL A 150 -11.26 14.38 -9.33
C VAL A 150 -10.64 15.74 -9.53
N GLY A 151 -9.78 16.15 -8.60
CA GLY A 151 -8.97 17.35 -8.77
C GLY A 151 -7.87 17.14 -9.83
N PRO A 152 -7.46 18.18 -10.57
CA PRO A 152 -6.40 18.08 -11.59
C PRO A 152 -5.07 17.56 -11.03
N LYS A 153 -4.81 17.76 -9.72
CA LYS A 153 -3.60 17.30 -9.01
C LYS A 153 -3.55 15.78 -8.76
N GLN A 154 -4.65 15.04 -8.94
CA GLN A 154 -4.66 13.60 -8.67
C GLN A 154 -3.93 12.77 -9.73
N LYS A 155 -3.68 13.34 -10.91
CA LYS A 155 -2.89 12.76 -12.00
C LYS A 155 -1.38 13.04 -11.90
N ALA A 156 -0.90 13.64 -10.81
CA ALA A 156 0.45 14.19 -10.75
C ALA A 156 1.56 13.14 -10.59
N TRP A 157 1.26 11.95 -10.07
CA TRP A 157 2.29 10.96 -9.76
C TRP A 157 2.25 9.76 -10.71
N LEU A 158 3.31 9.65 -11.52
CA LEU A 158 3.59 8.50 -12.38
C LEU A 158 4.61 7.58 -11.68
N CYS A 159 4.60 6.29 -12.02
CA CYS A 159 5.58 5.33 -11.49
C CYS A 159 7.03 5.67 -11.87
N SER A 160 7.25 6.53 -12.86
CA SER A 160 8.57 7.06 -13.26
C SER A 160 9.01 8.31 -12.49
N ASN A 161 8.10 8.99 -11.79
CA ASN A 161 8.40 10.21 -11.08
C ASN A 161 8.85 9.89 -9.64
N PHE A 162 10.07 9.38 -9.50
CA PHE A 162 10.64 9.06 -8.20
C PHE A 162 12.13 9.38 -8.13
N ARG A 163 12.62 9.47 -6.90
CA ARG A 163 14.05 9.54 -6.57
C ARG A 163 14.28 8.66 -5.35
N VAL A 164 15.48 8.09 -5.26
CA VAL A 164 15.91 7.32 -4.09
C VAL A 164 17.16 7.96 -3.52
N GLU A 165 17.30 7.91 -2.21
CA GLU A 165 18.44 8.40 -1.44
C GLU A 165 18.77 7.34 -0.38
N ILE A 166 20.01 6.84 -0.33
CA ILE A 166 20.44 5.80 0.65
C ILE A 166 21.85 6.14 1.12
N GLY A 167 21.98 6.56 2.38
CA GLY A 167 23.26 6.95 2.97
C GLY A 167 24.06 7.88 2.04
N SER A 168 25.30 7.50 1.74
CA SER A 168 26.18 8.21 0.81
C SER A 168 26.28 7.54 -0.58
N LEU A 169 25.41 6.58 -0.90
CA LEU A 169 25.49 5.81 -2.13
C LEU A 169 24.97 6.62 -3.34
N PRO A 170 25.54 6.41 -4.54
CA PRO A 170 25.02 7.05 -5.74
C PRO A 170 23.67 6.44 -6.12
N CYS A 171 22.61 7.23 -6.00
CA CYS A 171 21.23 6.79 -6.27
C CYS A 171 20.61 7.42 -7.54
N ASN A 172 21.34 8.27 -8.25
CA ASN A 172 20.84 8.99 -9.43
C ASN A 172 20.47 8.07 -10.61
N ARG A 173 20.97 6.83 -10.63
CA ARG A 173 20.72 5.85 -11.70
C ARG A 173 20.00 4.59 -11.21
N ILE A 174 19.23 4.71 -10.14
CA ILE A 174 18.28 3.67 -9.76
C ILE A 174 17.17 3.66 -10.82
N ALA A 175 17.08 2.55 -11.55
CA ALA A 175 16.16 2.39 -12.66
C ALA A 175 14.78 1.94 -12.19
N THR A 176 14.74 1.03 -11.21
CA THR A 176 13.48 0.54 -10.63
C THR A 176 13.59 0.34 -9.12
N VAL A 177 12.45 0.50 -8.46
CA VAL A 177 12.18 0.00 -7.12
C VAL A 177 11.07 -1.05 -7.26
N ASP A 178 11.33 -2.30 -6.89
CA ASP A 178 10.29 -3.34 -6.96
C ASP A 178 9.13 -3.01 -6.00
N SER A 179 7.93 -3.52 -6.30
CA SER A 179 6.77 -3.30 -5.41
C SER A 179 7.02 -3.97 -4.06
N PHE A 180 6.62 -3.30 -2.99
CA PHE A 180 6.78 -3.78 -1.63
C PHE A 180 5.55 -3.46 -0.79
N THR A 181 5.29 -4.29 0.21
CA THR A 181 4.12 -4.18 1.07
C THR A 181 4.54 -4.15 2.53
N TRP A 182 4.28 -3.02 3.18
CA TRP A 182 4.27 -2.95 4.64
C TRP A 182 3.07 -3.73 5.16
N LYS A 183 3.26 -4.59 6.18
CA LYS A 183 2.17 -5.39 6.77
C LYS A 183 2.08 -5.20 8.27
N CYS A 184 0.85 -5.22 8.78
CA CYS A 184 0.56 -5.32 10.20
C CYS A 184 -0.34 -6.53 10.44
N ALA A 185 0.20 -7.53 11.13
CA ALA A 185 -0.58 -8.68 11.59
C ALA A 185 -1.56 -8.22 12.69
N VAL A 186 -2.75 -8.80 12.68
CA VAL A 186 -3.82 -8.49 13.64
C VAL A 186 -4.08 -9.70 14.51
N ALA A 187 -4.11 -9.51 15.82
CA ALA A 187 -4.68 -10.45 16.78
C ALA A 187 -6.13 -10.08 17.04
N SER A 188 -7.02 -11.08 17.07
CA SER A 188 -8.44 -10.89 17.38
C SER A 188 -8.76 -11.43 18.77
N ASP A 189 -9.29 -10.57 19.63
CA ASP A 189 -9.79 -10.94 20.95
C ASP A 189 -11.33 -10.99 20.91
N GLN A 190 -11.91 -12.13 21.28
CA GLN A 190 -13.37 -12.27 21.42
C GLN A 190 -13.75 -12.01 22.88
N ILE A 191 -13.93 -10.75 23.25
CA ILE A 191 -14.29 -10.35 24.62
C ILE A 191 -15.76 -9.92 24.67
N GLY A 192 -16.47 -10.33 25.72
CA GLY A 192 -17.81 -9.83 26.06
C GLY A 192 -18.98 -10.77 25.71
N ILE A 193 -20.18 -10.39 26.17
CA ILE A 193 -21.41 -11.18 26.08
C ILE A 193 -21.89 -11.34 24.62
N PHE A 194 -21.59 -10.37 23.76
CA PHE A 194 -21.97 -10.35 22.34
C PHE A 194 -20.93 -10.97 21.38
N ARG A 195 -19.74 -11.38 21.88
CA ARG A 195 -18.63 -11.96 21.11
C ARG A 195 -18.21 -11.12 19.89
N GLU A 196 -18.25 -9.80 19.98
CA GLU A 196 -17.72 -8.93 18.93
C GLU A 196 -16.18 -8.94 19.00
N PRO A 197 -15.47 -9.35 17.93
CA PRO A 197 -14.02 -9.44 17.96
C PRO A 197 -13.40 -8.05 17.93
N THR A 198 -12.58 -7.70 18.94
CA THR A 198 -11.71 -6.54 18.88
C THR A 198 -10.42 -6.89 18.15
N LYS A 199 -9.90 -5.95 17.37
CA LYS A 199 -8.69 -6.14 16.57
C LYS A 199 -7.55 -5.30 17.11
N HIS A 200 -6.42 -5.95 17.40
CA HIS A 200 -5.21 -5.33 17.92
C HIS A 200 -3.99 -5.69 17.06
N PRO A 201 -3.04 -4.78 16.83
CA PRO A 201 -1.85 -5.07 16.05
C PRO A 201 -0.94 -5.98 16.85
N ALA A 202 -0.54 -7.09 16.24
CA ALA A 202 0.30 -8.11 16.86
C ALA A 202 1.77 -7.94 16.47
N LYS A 203 2.04 -7.68 15.18
CA LYS A 203 3.40 -7.56 14.65
C LYS A 203 3.40 -6.74 13.37
N VAL A 204 4.26 -5.73 13.33
CA VAL A 204 4.59 -5.03 12.08
C VAL A 204 5.70 -5.79 11.37
N VAL A 205 5.54 -5.97 10.06
CA VAL A 205 6.55 -6.57 9.17
C VAL A 205 6.89 -5.53 8.10
N THR A 206 8.11 -5.03 8.16
CA THR A 206 8.72 -4.21 7.13
C THR A 206 9.26 -5.12 6.01
N PRO A 207 8.98 -4.82 4.74
CA PRO A 207 9.48 -5.61 3.62
C PRO A 207 10.92 -5.25 3.30
N ASP A 208 11.63 -6.19 2.69
CA ASP A 208 12.88 -5.90 1.99
C ASP A 208 12.60 -5.04 0.76
N ILE A 209 13.53 -4.14 0.44
CA ILE A 209 13.43 -3.25 -0.71
C ILE A 209 14.46 -3.67 -1.75
N LYS A 210 14.01 -3.87 -2.98
CA LYS A 210 14.85 -4.26 -4.10
C LYS A 210 14.95 -3.17 -5.14
N PHE A 211 16.17 -2.87 -5.53
CA PHE A 211 16.54 -1.88 -6.53
C PHE A 211 17.21 -2.57 -7.73
N SER A 212 16.91 -2.08 -8.94
CA SER A 212 17.72 -2.34 -10.13
C SER A 212 18.42 -1.04 -10.52
N ILE A 213 19.74 -1.08 -10.67
CA ILE A 213 20.61 0.10 -10.77
C ILE A 213 21.48 -0.02 -12.01
N SER A 214 21.69 1.10 -12.71
CA SER A 214 22.64 1.13 -13.84
C SER A 214 24.03 0.70 -13.40
N TYR A 215 24.66 -0.16 -14.19
CA TYR A 215 26.03 -0.64 -13.94
C TYR A 215 27.08 0.49 -13.88
N ALA A 216 26.76 1.70 -14.36
CA ALA A 216 27.62 2.88 -14.21
C ALA A 216 27.92 3.24 -12.73
N ASP A 217 27.01 2.90 -11.81
CA ASP A 217 27.19 3.14 -10.37
C ASP A 217 27.71 1.90 -9.63
N HIS A 218 27.97 0.80 -10.34
CA HIS A 218 28.26 -0.52 -9.75
C HIS A 218 29.43 -0.49 -8.77
N GLN A 219 30.55 0.16 -9.11
CA GLN A 219 31.76 0.12 -8.28
C GLN A 219 31.49 0.61 -6.85
N ALA A 220 30.82 1.76 -6.70
CA ALA A 220 30.53 2.33 -5.38
C ALA A 220 29.60 1.41 -4.56
N TRP A 221 28.61 0.81 -5.21
CA TRP A 221 27.69 -0.14 -4.58
C TRP A 221 28.37 -1.46 -4.21
N ALA A 222 29.26 -1.98 -5.08
CA ALA A 222 30.02 -3.19 -4.84
C ALA A 222 31.02 -3.01 -3.69
N ASP A 223 31.65 -1.83 -3.57
CA ASP A 223 32.54 -1.52 -2.46
C ASP A 223 31.79 -1.45 -1.13
N ALA A 224 30.58 -0.88 -1.12
CA ALA A 224 29.71 -0.87 0.05
C ALA A 224 29.22 -2.29 0.42
N ALA A 225 28.79 -3.07 -0.57
CA ALA A 225 28.39 -4.45 -0.37
C ALA A 225 29.56 -5.32 0.13
N ARG A 226 30.79 -5.11 -0.36
CA ARG A 226 31.99 -5.80 0.13
C ARG A 226 32.25 -5.47 1.60
N LYS A 227 32.17 -4.19 1.99
CA LYS A 227 32.32 -3.79 3.40
C LYS A 227 31.30 -4.50 4.30
N TRP A 228 30.06 -4.59 3.83
CA TRP A 228 28.96 -5.22 4.54
C TRP A 228 29.14 -6.75 4.66
N PHE A 229 29.26 -7.45 3.53
CA PHE A 229 29.27 -8.92 3.50
C PHE A 229 30.61 -9.55 3.85
N VAL A 230 31.73 -8.85 3.67
CA VAL A 230 33.08 -9.41 3.76
C VAL A 230 33.91 -8.76 4.86
N ASP A 231 33.92 -7.43 4.94
CA ASP A 231 34.82 -6.72 5.87
C ASP A 231 34.25 -6.62 7.30
N GLY A 232 33.01 -7.08 7.53
CA GLY A 232 32.40 -7.15 8.87
C GLY A 232 31.66 -5.89 9.32
N ASN A 233 31.42 -4.93 8.43
CA ASN A 233 30.70 -3.69 8.73
C ASN A 233 29.19 -3.88 8.52
N HIS A 234 28.57 -4.71 9.34
CA HIS A 234 27.14 -5.07 9.26
C HIS A 234 26.44 -5.06 10.63
N GLU A 235 26.93 -4.26 11.57
CA GLU A 235 26.26 -4.02 12.85
C GLU A 235 25.27 -2.85 12.72
N GLU A 236 24.44 -2.62 13.75
CA GLU A 236 23.45 -1.52 13.81
C GLU A 236 24.06 -0.14 13.48
N LYS A 237 25.31 0.11 13.89
CA LYS A 237 26.05 1.35 13.60
C LYS A 237 26.39 1.54 12.10
N ASP A 238 26.44 0.45 11.35
CA ASP A 238 26.81 0.42 9.93
C ASP A 238 25.56 0.50 9.03
N GLU A 239 24.37 0.36 9.61
CA GLU A 239 23.10 0.50 8.91
C GLU A 239 22.90 1.91 8.38
N MET A 240 22.22 1.99 7.24
CA MET A 240 21.96 3.23 6.55
C MET A 240 20.52 3.70 6.78
N THR A 241 20.28 4.98 6.58
CA THR A 241 18.95 5.53 6.39
C THR A 241 18.74 5.88 4.92
N GLY A 242 17.49 5.87 4.46
CA GLY A 242 17.16 6.24 3.10
C GLY A 242 15.77 6.82 2.93
N ARG A 243 15.46 7.27 1.72
CA ARG A 243 14.15 7.79 1.33
C ARG A 243 13.83 7.37 -0.09
N ILE A 244 12.59 6.93 -0.30
CA ILE A 244 11.97 6.84 -1.62
C ILE A 244 11.06 8.06 -1.74
N VAL A 245 11.43 9.00 -2.61
CA VAL A 245 10.77 10.27 -2.80
C VAL A 245 9.86 10.19 -4.02
N PHE A 246 8.61 10.61 -3.85
CA PHE A 246 7.61 10.69 -4.91
C PHE A 246 7.59 12.10 -5.47
N LEU A 247 7.78 12.24 -6.78
CA LEU A 247 7.96 13.54 -7.43
C LEU A 247 6.74 13.91 -8.26
N ASN A 248 6.53 15.20 -8.42
CA ASN A 248 5.58 15.70 -9.40
C ASN A 248 6.17 15.58 -10.83
N PRO A 249 5.41 15.95 -11.88
CA PRO A 249 5.89 15.86 -13.27
C PRO A 249 7.08 16.76 -13.60
N ASN A 250 7.44 17.73 -12.77
CA ASN A 250 8.62 18.56 -12.99
C ASN A 250 9.92 17.92 -12.48
N MET A 251 9.82 16.75 -11.82
CA MET A 251 10.94 15.96 -11.28
C MET A 251 11.77 16.70 -10.21
N LYS A 252 11.22 17.75 -9.60
CA LYS A 252 11.86 18.55 -8.55
C LYS A 252 11.03 18.60 -7.29
N ASP A 253 9.74 18.94 -7.40
CA ASP A 253 8.91 19.07 -6.20
C ASP A 253 8.52 17.70 -5.66
N GLU A 254 8.75 17.52 -4.37
CA GLU A 254 8.36 16.32 -3.64
C GLU A 254 6.86 16.36 -3.34
N LEU A 255 6.15 15.32 -3.76
CA LEU A 255 4.75 15.07 -3.38
C LEU A 255 4.66 14.34 -2.04
N GLY A 256 5.70 13.58 -1.70
CA GLY A 256 5.78 12.80 -0.48
C GLY A 256 6.98 11.86 -0.51
N SER A 257 7.11 11.03 0.53
CA SER A 257 8.19 10.05 0.63
C SER A 257 7.84 8.90 1.56
N ILE A 258 8.49 7.75 1.33
CA ILE A 258 8.67 6.70 2.33
C ILE A 258 10.10 6.82 2.85
N GLU A 259 10.25 7.14 4.13
CA GLU A 259 11.53 7.10 4.82
C GLU A 259 11.83 5.65 5.23
N LEU A 260 13.09 5.25 5.11
CA LEU A 260 13.62 3.92 5.38
C LEU A 260 14.68 4.03 6.47
N MET A 261 14.57 3.19 7.49
CA MET A 261 15.42 3.19 8.68
C MET A 261 15.97 1.79 8.89
N GLY A 262 17.23 1.69 9.35
CA GLY A 262 17.90 0.41 9.55
C GLY A 262 18.05 -0.36 8.23
N LEU A 263 18.59 0.30 7.20
CA LEU A 263 18.84 -0.34 5.91
C LEU A 263 20.19 -1.05 5.91
N GLY A 264 20.18 -2.36 5.71
CA GLY A 264 21.37 -3.17 5.49
C GLY A 264 21.28 -4.01 4.22
N PHE A 265 22.42 -4.44 3.69
CA PHE A 265 22.43 -5.29 2.50
C PHE A 265 21.96 -6.70 2.82
N LYS A 266 20.98 -7.18 2.05
CA LYS A 266 20.51 -8.58 2.09
C LYS A 266 21.03 -9.38 0.91
N LYS A 267 21.10 -8.77 -0.28
CA LYS A 267 21.64 -9.39 -1.49
C LYS A 267 22.23 -8.35 -2.43
N PHE A 268 23.37 -8.70 -3.05
CA PHE A 268 23.98 -7.96 -4.15
C PHE A 268 24.24 -8.93 -5.30
N SER A 269 23.73 -8.64 -6.50
CA SER A 269 23.85 -9.56 -7.64
C SER A 269 23.73 -8.83 -8.97
N ASP A 270 24.49 -9.26 -9.97
CA ASP A 270 24.30 -8.81 -11.34
C ASP A 270 23.02 -9.38 -11.97
N GLU A 271 22.49 -8.71 -12.99
CA GLU A 271 21.51 -9.32 -13.89
C GLU A 271 22.19 -10.38 -14.78
N ASP A 272 21.40 -11.35 -15.23
CA ASP A 272 21.89 -12.43 -16.10
C ASP A 272 22.51 -11.85 -17.39
N ALA A 273 23.66 -12.40 -17.78
CA ALA A 273 24.34 -12.03 -19.01
C ALA A 273 23.67 -12.71 -20.21
N GLU A 274 22.92 -11.95 -21.00
CA GLU A 274 22.29 -12.41 -22.24
C GLU A 274 23.18 -12.09 -23.45
N ALA A 275 23.51 -13.10 -24.27
CA ALA A 275 24.22 -12.88 -25.53
C ALA A 275 23.41 -11.99 -26.49
N ASN A 276 24.08 -11.08 -27.19
CA ASN A 276 23.48 -10.11 -28.12
C ASN A 276 22.46 -9.14 -27.47
N SER A 277 22.49 -8.96 -26.15
CA SER A 277 21.65 -7.98 -25.47
C SER A 277 22.21 -6.57 -25.63
N GLU A 278 21.42 -5.67 -26.23
CA GLU A 278 21.70 -4.24 -26.29
C GLU A 278 21.10 -3.46 -25.10
N LYS A 279 20.54 -4.17 -24.12
CA LYS A 279 19.94 -3.54 -22.93
C LYS A 279 21.03 -2.86 -22.11
N ILE A 280 20.68 -1.73 -21.49
CA ILE A 280 21.54 -1.08 -20.49
C ILE A 280 21.82 -2.11 -19.40
N LYS A 281 23.10 -2.46 -19.18
CA LYS A 281 23.50 -3.39 -18.13
C LYS A 281 23.13 -2.83 -16.76
N ARG A 282 22.55 -3.67 -15.91
CA ARG A 282 22.15 -3.32 -14.54
C ARG A 282 22.60 -4.39 -13.56
N PHE A 283 22.56 -4.03 -12.29
CA PHE A 283 22.72 -4.93 -11.16
C PHE A 283 21.59 -4.71 -10.17
N ASN A 284 21.34 -5.71 -9.33
CA ASN A 284 20.28 -5.73 -8.36
C ASN A 284 20.85 -5.67 -6.93
N VAL A 285 20.19 -4.86 -6.11
CA VAL A 285 20.46 -4.76 -4.68
C VAL A 285 19.16 -5.00 -3.94
N GLU A 286 19.17 -5.96 -3.01
CA GLU A 286 18.09 -6.19 -2.05
C GLU A 286 18.60 -5.76 -0.67
N MET A 287 17.85 -4.91 -0.01
CA MET A 287 18.17 -4.39 1.32
C MET A 287 17.05 -4.75 2.29
N TYR A 288 17.40 -5.22 3.48
CA TYR A 288 16.42 -5.30 4.55
C TYR A 288 16.17 -3.91 5.11
N CYS A 289 15.02 -3.72 5.76
CA CYS A 289 14.62 -2.44 6.33
C CYS A 289 13.95 -2.71 7.68
N GLU A 290 14.40 -2.05 8.75
CA GLU A 290 13.85 -2.23 10.08
C GLU A 290 12.61 -1.37 10.34
N GLY A 291 12.56 -0.19 9.73
CA GLY A 291 11.49 0.79 9.98
C GLY A 291 11.16 1.64 8.78
N MET A 292 9.89 2.05 8.69
CA MET A 292 9.42 2.93 7.63
C MET A 292 8.56 4.06 8.17
N LYS A 293 8.61 5.24 7.54
CA LYS A 293 7.64 6.32 7.78
C LYS A 293 7.04 6.80 6.47
N PHE A 294 5.74 7.05 6.48
CA PHE A 294 5.01 7.57 5.33
C PHE A 294 4.69 9.05 5.53
N ASN A 295 5.15 9.90 4.61
CA ASN A 295 4.97 11.35 4.67
C ASN A 295 4.46 11.87 3.33
N LEU A 296 3.38 12.67 3.35
CA LEU A 296 2.88 13.37 2.16
C LEU A 296 2.94 14.88 2.37
N ASN A 297 3.27 15.60 1.31
CA ASN A 297 3.28 17.06 1.32
C ASN A 297 1.87 17.58 1.09
N TYR A 298 1.13 17.74 2.18
CA TYR A 298 -0.16 18.40 2.21
C TYR A 298 0.05 19.93 2.14
N THR A 299 0.06 20.50 0.94
CA THR A 299 -0.36 21.90 0.80
C THR A 299 -1.88 21.90 0.71
N ASP A 300 -2.55 22.62 1.62
CA ASP A 300 -4.01 22.70 1.78
C ASP A 300 -4.77 22.37 0.48
N MET A 301 -5.43 21.22 0.50
CA MET A 301 -6.16 20.62 -0.62
C MET A 301 -7.62 21.02 -0.61
#